data_AF-K5EEM5-F1
#
_entry.id   AF-K5EEM5-F1
#
_cell.length_a   1.000
_cell.length_b   1.000
_cell.length_c   1.000
_cell.angle_alpha   90.00
_cell.angle_beta   90.00
_cell.angle_gamma   90.00
#
_symmetry.space_group_name_H-M   'P 1'
#
loop_
_entity.id
_entity.type
_entity.pdbx_description
1 polymer ?
#
loop_
_entity_poly.entity_id
_entity_poly.type
_entity_poly.pdbx_seq_one_letter_code
_entity_poly.pdbx_strand_id
1 'polypeptide(L)'
;MLIQSNRYRSSSYSGMYIAFVLSFTTICIADVKAQSLSKFEADAGGESRISVFDSFDGKAVVKWDVVRPDATHASLVDHPGKLTIKTQRGSIHRKEKTSTYGDGIQAKNIYLINNPAAKEADFVVTTRVSGFTPKERFQQAGLIFYNDDDNYFKWGYEFDWKSNGGQKFCVLTENDAVSRFEYLNSPTGLNDYWLRVIKRGDVYECSYSIDGKYFDVLCERKWSSGAPAKIGLIAKNGGSSVAAELDAQFEFFSFQSPLPRDLDALR
;
A
#
# COMPACT_ATOMS: atom_id res chain seq x y z
N MET A 1 -84.41 -2.21 4.94
CA MET A 1 -84.59 -1.58 3.61
C MET A 1 -83.38 -2.02 2.78
N LEU A 2 -83.53 -3.07 1.97
CA LEU A 2 -83.67 -2.99 0.51
C LEU A 2 -82.54 -2.21 -0.18
N ILE A 3 -81.94 -2.60 -1.31
CA ILE A 3 -81.87 -3.81 -2.14
C ILE A 3 -80.89 -3.40 -3.27
N GLN A 4 -80.00 -4.31 -3.71
CA GLN A 4 -79.39 -4.39 -5.07
C GLN A 4 -78.59 -3.18 -5.61
N SER A 5 -77.78 -3.21 -6.66
CA SER A 5 -77.15 -4.16 -7.61
C SER A 5 -76.04 -3.29 -8.27
N ASN A 6 -75.00 -3.77 -8.95
CA ASN A 6 -75.09 -4.47 -10.22
C ASN A 6 -73.69 -4.85 -10.72
N ARG A 7 -73.69 -5.87 -11.58
CA ARG A 7 -72.55 -6.63 -12.09
C ARG A 7 -71.78 -5.93 -13.22
N TYR A 8 -70.52 -6.37 -13.36
CA TYR A 8 -69.76 -6.67 -14.58
C TYR A 8 -69.68 -5.63 -15.72
N ARG A 9 -68.43 -5.24 -16.04
CA ARG A 9 -67.91 -5.53 -17.39
C ARG A 9 -66.38 -5.70 -17.37
N SER A 10 -65.98 -6.90 -17.77
CA SER A 10 -64.64 -7.28 -18.18
C SER A 10 -64.28 -6.64 -19.53
N SER A 11 -63.06 -6.12 -19.66
CA SER A 11 -62.33 -6.21 -20.93
C SER A 11 -60.83 -6.29 -20.65
N SER A 12 -60.30 -7.42 -21.06
CA SER A 12 -58.93 -7.89 -21.08
C SER A 12 -58.00 -6.93 -21.82
N TYR A 13 -56.80 -6.69 -21.27
CA TYR A 13 -55.58 -6.62 -22.09
C TYR A 13 -54.42 -7.23 -21.30
N SER A 14 -53.85 -8.26 -21.91
CA SER A 14 -52.67 -9.00 -21.49
C SER A 14 -51.44 -8.11 -21.51
N GLY A 15 -50.83 -7.91 -20.35
CA GLY A 15 -49.49 -7.34 -20.20
C GLY A 15 -48.62 -8.32 -19.44
N MET A 16 -47.71 -8.96 -20.15
CA MET A 16 -46.72 -9.91 -19.67
C MET A 16 -45.79 -9.22 -18.65
N TYR A 17 -45.91 -9.53 -17.37
CA TYR A 17 -44.92 -9.11 -16.36
C TYR A 17 -43.69 -10.01 -16.47
N ILE A 18 -42.63 -9.49 -17.12
CA ILE A 18 -41.29 -10.04 -17.01
C ILE A 18 -40.79 -9.69 -15.61
N ALA A 19 -40.75 -10.67 -14.71
CA ALA A 19 -40.08 -10.55 -13.43
C ALA A 19 -38.56 -10.53 -13.66
N PHE A 20 -37.95 -9.33 -13.59
CA PHE A 20 -36.51 -9.23 -13.43
C PHE A 20 -36.16 -9.68 -12.01
N VAL A 21 -35.66 -10.91 -11.89
CA VAL A 21 -34.96 -11.35 -10.68
C VAL A 21 -33.59 -10.67 -10.67
N LEU A 22 -33.50 -9.52 -10.02
CA LEU A 22 -32.20 -8.95 -9.62
C LEU A 22 -31.63 -9.84 -8.51
N SER A 23 -30.85 -10.83 -8.92
CA SER A 23 -29.93 -11.53 -8.02
C SER A 23 -28.82 -10.54 -7.64
N PHE A 24 -29.04 -9.79 -6.55
CA PHE A 24 -27.94 -9.13 -5.86
C PHE A 24 -27.11 -10.22 -5.20
N THR A 25 -26.07 -10.67 -5.88
CA THR A 25 -24.99 -11.40 -5.23
C THR A 25 -24.31 -10.41 -4.30
N THR A 26 -24.75 -10.37 -3.04
CA THR A 26 -24.01 -9.74 -1.96
C THR A 26 -22.66 -10.45 -1.90
N ILE A 27 -21.64 -9.82 -2.45
CA ILE A 27 -20.25 -10.17 -2.12
C ILE A 27 -20.11 -9.72 -0.66
N CYS A 28 -20.37 -10.65 0.26
CA CYS A 28 -19.98 -10.49 1.65
C CYS A 28 -18.47 -10.29 1.64
N ILE A 29 -18.06 -9.08 2.02
CA ILE A 29 -16.68 -8.78 2.38
C ILE A 29 -16.38 -9.72 3.56
N ALA A 30 -15.59 -10.76 3.31
CA ALA A 30 -15.09 -11.62 4.36
C ALA A 30 -14.30 -10.75 5.34
N ASP A 31 -14.56 -10.95 6.63
CA ASP A 31 -13.79 -10.43 7.75
C ASP A 31 -12.29 -10.45 7.44
N VAL A 32 -11.63 -9.29 7.53
CA VAL A 32 -10.16 -9.19 7.51
C VAL A 32 -9.64 -9.72 8.85
N LYS A 33 -9.67 -11.04 9.02
CA LYS A 33 -8.98 -11.80 10.07
C LYS A 33 -8.43 -13.08 9.48
N ALA A 34 -7.41 -12.94 8.63
CA ALA A 34 -6.55 -14.06 8.27
C ALA A 34 -5.10 -13.55 8.18
N GLN A 35 -4.37 -13.65 9.30
CA GLN A 35 -2.92 -13.67 9.26
C GLN A 35 -2.49 -15.02 8.71
N SER A 36 -1.78 -15.01 7.59
CA SER A 36 -1.28 -16.24 6.99
C SER A 36 0.07 -15.99 6.34
N LEU A 37 1.01 -16.87 6.68
CA LEU A 37 2.09 -17.24 5.77
C LEU A 37 1.65 -18.57 5.17
N SER A 38 1.12 -18.53 3.95
CA SER A 38 0.64 -19.73 3.27
C SER A 38 1.47 -19.95 2.01
N LYS A 39 2.17 -21.07 1.97
CA LYS A 39 2.67 -21.65 0.73
C LYS A 39 1.65 -22.70 0.28
N PHE A 40 0.80 -22.34 -0.67
CA PHE A 40 -0.15 -23.31 -1.23
C PHE A 40 0.54 -24.06 -2.35
N GLU A 41 0.56 -25.40 -2.24
CA GLU A 41 0.91 -26.27 -3.36
C GLU A 41 -0.18 -26.21 -4.44
N ALA A 42 0.24 -26.49 -5.68
CA ALA A 42 -0.41 -26.14 -6.93
C ALA A 42 -1.95 -26.36 -6.98
N ASP A 43 -2.68 -25.31 -7.38
CA ASP A 43 -3.98 -25.47 -8.06
C ASP A 43 -3.74 -26.17 -9.41
N ALA A 44 -4.79 -26.66 -10.08
CA ALA A 44 -4.79 -27.46 -11.31
C ALA A 44 -3.99 -26.90 -12.52
N GLY A 45 -3.29 -25.77 -12.36
CA GLY A 45 -2.32 -25.16 -13.28
C GLY A 45 -0.85 -25.10 -12.80
N GLY A 46 -0.45 -25.74 -11.69
CA GLY A 46 0.97 -26.06 -11.41
C GLY A 46 1.84 -25.00 -10.70
N GLU A 47 1.37 -23.78 -10.44
CA GLU A 47 2.21 -22.75 -9.78
C GLU A 47 2.01 -22.67 -8.25
N SER A 48 3.12 -22.76 -7.51
CA SER A 48 3.15 -22.53 -6.06
C SER A 48 2.83 -21.07 -5.74
N ARG A 49 1.85 -20.83 -4.87
CA ARG A 49 1.50 -19.47 -4.41
C ARG A 49 2.13 -19.16 -3.07
N ILE A 50 2.63 -17.94 -2.95
CA ILE A 50 3.19 -17.37 -1.73
C ILE A 50 2.33 -16.16 -1.34
N SER A 51 1.79 -16.20 -0.14
CA SER A 51 1.07 -15.08 0.46
C SER A 51 1.64 -14.79 1.84
N VAL A 52 1.88 -13.50 2.10
CA VAL A 52 2.23 -12.96 3.42
C VAL A 52 1.16 -11.95 3.78
N PHE A 53 0.62 -12.06 4.99
CA PHE A 53 -0.24 -11.04 5.58
C PHE A 53 0.08 -10.84 7.06
N ASP A 54 0.36 -9.59 7.44
CA ASP A 54 0.54 -9.18 8.82
C ASP A 54 -0.40 -8.00 9.11
N SER A 55 -1.26 -8.15 10.12
CA SER A 55 -2.19 -7.11 10.57
C SER A 55 -1.71 -6.39 11.83
N PHE A 56 -0.47 -6.61 12.25
CA PHE A 56 0.17 -5.94 13.38
C PHE A 56 -0.60 -6.06 14.70
N ASP A 57 -1.27 -7.18 14.94
CA ASP A 57 -2.01 -7.46 16.19
C ASP A 57 -1.13 -8.08 17.30
N GLY A 58 0.19 -8.10 17.10
CA GLY A 58 1.17 -8.74 17.99
C GLY A 58 1.45 -10.21 17.69
N LYS A 59 0.84 -10.81 16.66
CA LYS A 59 1.04 -12.22 16.27
C LYS A 59 1.64 -12.39 14.87
N ALA A 60 2.61 -11.53 14.53
CA ALA A 60 3.25 -11.53 13.21
C ALA A 60 3.71 -12.94 12.77
N VAL A 61 3.31 -13.32 11.55
CA VAL A 61 3.69 -14.60 10.92
C VAL A 61 5.02 -14.53 10.17
N VAL A 62 5.59 -13.33 10.08
CA VAL A 62 6.90 -13.06 9.49
C VAL A 62 7.82 -12.41 10.51
N LYS A 63 9.12 -12.66 10.37
CA LYS A 63 10.14 -11.95 11.12
C LYS A 63 10.49 -10.66 10.38
N TRP A 64 10.12 -9.53 10.96
CA TRP A 64 10.58 -8.22 10.51
C TRP A 64 12.06 -8.04 10.80
N ASP A 65 12.83 -7.70 9.77
CA ASP A 65 14.18 -7.18 9.87
C ASP A 65 14.12 -5.66 9.87
N VAL A 66 14.39 -5.05 11.02
CA VAL A 66 14.27 -3.61 11.21
C VAL A 66 15.64 -2.97 11.05
N VAL A 67 15.83 -2.21 9.97
CA VAL A 67 17.09 -1.48 9.75
C VAL A 67 17.18 -0.32 10.73
N ARG A 68 18.28 -0.30 11.51
CA ARG A 68 18.59 0.73 12.52
C ARG A 68 17.40 0.94 13.46
N PRO A 69 17.03 -0.07 14.28
CA PRO A 69 15.84 0.02 15.12
C PRO A 69 15.99 1.12 16.16
N ASP A 70 14.87 1.77 16.45
CA ASP A 70 14.72 2.77 17.49
C ASP A 70 13.35 2.61 18.14
N ALA A 71 13.36 1.98 19.32
CA ALA A 71 12.16 1.58 20.04
C ALA A 71 11.34 2.78 20.57
N THR A 72 11.91 3.99 20.63
CA THR A 72 11.12 5.18 21.06
C THR A 72 10.29 5.76 19.92
N HIS A 73 10.49 5.30 18.69
CA HIS A 73 9.84 5.79 17.47
C HIS A 73 9.12 4.67 16.70
N ALA A 74 8.92 3.52 17.31
CA ALA A 74 8.08 2.47 16.76
C ALA A 74 7.31 1.74 17.86
N SER A 75 6.02 1.48 17.61
CA SER A 75 5.14 0.83 18.57
C SER A 75 4.10 -0.04 17.89
N LEU A 76 3.81 -1.19 18.49
CA LEU A 76 2.67 -2.06 18.17
C LEU A 76 1.53 -1.91 19.20
N VAL A 77 1.72 -1.09 20.23
CA VAL A 77 0.81 -1.00 21.38
C VAL A 77 0.14 0.36 21.53
N ASP A 78 0.74 1.44 20.99
CA ASP A 78 0.17 2.79 21.05
C ASP A 78 -1.17 2.84 20.29
N HIS A 79 -1.24 2.09 19.19
CA HIS A 79 -2.43 1.89 18.38
C HIS A 79 -2.62 0.39 18.11
N PRO A 80 -3.36 -0.34 18.95
CA PRO A 80 -3.53 -1.79 18.82
C PRO A 80 -4.00 -2.21 17.42
N GLY A 81 -3.36 -3.23 16.84
CA GLY A 81 -3.66 -3.69 15.47
C GLY A 81 -2.99 -2.85 14.38
N LYS A 82 -1.99 -2.03 14.73
CA LYS A 82 -1.22 -1.22 13.79
C LYS A 82 0.26 -1.22 14.17
N LEU A 83 1.12 -1.16 13.16
CA LEU A 83 2.50 -0.73 13.34
C LEU A 83 2.55 0.79 13.24
N THR A 84 2.88 1.46 14.34
CA THR A 84 3.13 2.90 14.34
C THR A 84 4.61 3.14 14.19
N ILE A 85 5.00 3.87 13.14
CA ILE A 85 6.34 4.41 12.97
C ILE A 85 6.23 5.93 13.12
N LYS A 86 6.76 6.46 14.22
CA LYS A 86 6.89 7.90 14.40
C LYS A 86 8.03 8.37 13.51
N THR A 87 7.73 9.28 12.58
CA THR A 87 8.76 9.82 11.69
C THR A 87 9.80 10.54 12.52
N GLN A 88 11.07 10.32 12.20
CA GLN A 88 12.19 10.99 12.86
C GLN A 88 13.21 11.45 11.82
N ARG A 89 14.12 12.33 12.25
CA ARG A 89 15.22 12.79 11.42
C ARG A 89 16.08 11.60 10.98
N GLY A 90 16.35 11.55 9.69
CA GLY A 90 17.23 10.58 9.05
C GLY A 90 16.84 10.36 7.60
N SER A 91 17.82 10.07 6.77
CA SER A 91 17.66 9.90 5.33
C SER A 91 18.32 8.60 4.83
N ILE A 92 17.89 8.16 3.65
CA ILE A 92 18.55 7.11 2.85
C ILE A 92 18.74 7.63 1.43
N HIS A 93 18.74 8.96 1.26
CA HIS A 93 18.79 9.59 -0.05
C HIS A 93 20.23 9.78 -0.47
N ARG A 94 20.63 9.13 -1.55
CA ARG A 94 22.01 9.14 -2.06
C ARG A 94 22.96 8.62 -0.97
N LYS A 95 24.24 8.99 -1.12
CA LYS A 95 25.34 8.69 -0.18
C LYS A 95 25.15 9.42 1.16
N GLU A 96 24.06 9.16 1.87
CA GLU A 96 23.59 9.91 3.05
C GLU A 96 24.70 10.01 4.10
N LYS A 97 25.45 8.93 4.33
CA LYS A 97 26.60 8.88 5.25
C LYS A 97 27.65 9.98 5.02
N THR A 98 27.72 10.50 3.81
CA THR A 98 28.66 11.54 3.37
C THR A 98 27.95 12.77 2.81
N SER A 99 26.62 12.79 2.90
CA SER A 99 25.76 13.81 2.32
C SER A 99 25.70 15.04 3.22
N THR A 100 25.70 16.22 2.60
CA THR A 100 25.44 17.49 3.27
C THR A 100 23.95 17.77 3.47
N TYR A 101 23.05 16.93 2.94
CA TYR A 101 21.60 17.15 3.02
C TYR A 101 20.98 16.68 4.36
N GLY A 102 21.69 15.85 5.13
CA GLY A 102 21.16 15.28 6.39
C GLY A 102 22.21 15.01 7.46
N ASP A 103 23.39 15.64 7.37
CA ASP A 103 24.49 15.54 8.34
C ASP A 103 24.96 14.09 8.61
N GLY A 104 24.78 13.19 7.65
CA GLY A 104 25.11 11.77 7.83
C GLY A 104 24.10 10.98 8.67
N ILE A 105 22.98 11.60 9.08
CA ILE A 105 21.97 10.94 9.91
C ILE A 105 21.11 10.05 9.02
N GLN A 106 21.19 8.74 9.27
CA GLN A 106 20.48 7.75 8.49
C GLN A 106 19.07 7.49 9.00
N ALA A 107 18.13 7.19 8.10
CA ALA A 107 16.76 6.85 8.47
C ALA A 107 16.73 5.54 9.27
N LYS A 108 15.98 5.56 10.36
CA LYS A 108 15.77 4.43 11.28
C LYS A 108 14.41 3.78 11.04
N ASN A 109 14.17 2.65 11.70
CA ASN A 109 12.86 1.97 11.69
C ASN A 109 12.36 1.66 10.27
N ILE A 110 13.23 1.16 9.39
CA ILE A 110 12.81 0.62 8.10
C ILE A 110 12.44 -0.85 8.32
N TYR A 111 11.15 -1.16 8.33
CA TYR A 111 10.63 -2.50 8.61
C TYR A 111 10.61 -3.30 7.31
N LEU A 112 11.38 -4.39 7.25
CA LEU A 112 11.54 -5.17 6.03
C LEU A 112 11.30 -6.66 6.27
N ILE A 113 10.79 -7.36 5.26
CA ILE A 113 10.91 -8.81 5.12
C ILE A 113 11.87 -9.13 3.98
N ASN A 114 12.51 -10.30 4.03
CA ASN A 114 13.18 -10.84 2.84
C ASN A 114 12.14 -11.06 1.74
N ASN A 115 12.47 -10.68 0.51
CA ASN A 115 11.59 -10.89 -0.63
C ASN A 115 11.31 -12.40 -0.79
N PRO A 116 10.06 -12.86 -0.59
CA PRO A 116 9.77 -14.28 -0.58
C PRO A 116 9.52 -14.85 -1.98
N ALA A 117 9.40 -14.00 -3.01
CA ALA A 117 9.21 -14.43 -4.40
C ALA A 117 10.51 -14.95 -5.05
N ALA A 118 10.33 -15.78 -6.07
CA ALA A 118 11.42 -16.11 -6.98
C ALA A 118 11.90 -14.85 -7.72
N LYS A 119 13.17 -14.83 -8.14
CA LYS A 119 13.83 -13.65 -8.71
C LYS A 119 13.06 -12.99 -9.86
N GLU A 120 12.54 -13.79 -10.78
CA GLU A 120 11.83 -13.27 -11.96
C GLU A 120 10.31 -13.22 -11.78
N ALA A 121 9.80 -13.53 -10.58
CA ALA A 121 8.37 -13.56 -10.36
C ALA A 121 7.77 -12.15 -10.24
N ASP A 122 6.53 -12.08 -10.69
CA ASP A 122 5.68 -10.92 -10.51
C ASP A 122 4.93 -11.04 -9.18
N PHE A 123 4.66 -9.90 -8.57
CA PHE A 123 4.02 -9.85 -7.25
C PHE A 123 3.27 -8.54 -7.03
N VAL A 124 2.37 -8.56 -6.06
CA VAL A 124 1.67 -7.38 -5.55
C VAL A 124 1.99 -7.18 -4.08
N VAL A 125 2.15 -5.92 -3.69
CA VAL A 125 2.32 -5.50 -2.30
C VAL A 125 1.30 -4.42 -2.00
N THR A 126 0.54 -4.58 -0.91
CA THR A 126 -0.44 -3.59 -0.47
C THR A 126 -0.31 -3.33 1.03
N THR A 127 -0.46 -2.08 1.43
CA THR A 127 -0.59 -1.64 2.83
C THR A 127 -1.64 -0.55 2.93
N ARG A 128 -2.16 -0.30 4.13
CA ARG A 128 -2.92 0.90 4.45
C ARG A 128 -2.14 1.75 5.44
N VAL A 129 -1.97 3.01 5.10
CA VAL A 129 -1.44 4.05 6.00
C VAL A 129 -2.62 4.83 6.55
N SER A 130 -2.58 5.12 7.85
CA SER A 130 -3.60 5.89 8.57
C SER A 130 -2.95 6.88 9.52
N GLY A 131 -3.68 7.94 9.87
CA GLY A 131 -3.22 8.97 10.81
C GLY A 131 -2.07 9.84 10.28
N PHE A 132 -1.71 9.75 8.99
CA PHE A 132 -0.53 10.41 8.44
C PHE A 132 -0.89 11.46 7.39
N THR A 133 -0.66 12.73 7.72
CA THR A 133 -0.75 13.83 6.77
C THR A 133 0.52 14.68 6.88
N PRO A 134 1.49 14.55 5.96
CA PRO A 134 2.74 15.30 6.05
C PRO A 134 2.45 16.80 5.93
N LYS A 135 3.03 17.60 6.80
CA LYS A 135 2.81 19.05 6.89
C LYS A 135 4.00 19.85 6.37
N GLU A 136 5.18 19.24 6.36
CA GLU A 136 6.43 19.92 6.07
C GLU A 136 7.37 19.08 5.20
N ARG A 137 8.39 19.75 4.66
CA ARG A 137 9.44 19.13 3.84
C ARG A 137 9.99 17.86 4.51
N PHE A 138 10.08 16.81 3.70
CA PHE A 138 10.69 15.51 3.99
C PHE A 138 9.93 14.55 4.92
N GLN A 139 8.84 14.99 5.58
CA GLN A 139 7.92 14.06 6.22
C GLN A 139 7.34 13.12 5.17
N GLN A 140 7.53 11.81 5.39
CA GLN A 140 7.13 10.80 4.44
C GLN A 140 6.77 9.48 5.11
N ALA A 141 5.83 8.76 4.50
CA ALA A 141 5.50 7.38 4.84
C ALA A 141 5.11 6.60 3.58
N GLY A 142 5.42 5.30 3.54
CA GLY A 142 4.96 4.44 2.45
C GLY A 142 5.67 3.08 2.35
N LEU A 143 5.59 2.50 1.16
CA LEU A 143 6.21 1.24 0.77
C LEU A 143 7.65 1.45 0.28
N ILE A 144 8.53 0.50 0.60
CA ILE A 144 9.91 0.47 0.11
C ILE A 144 10.30 -0.93 -0.38
N PHE A 145 11.00 -0.97 -1.49
CA PHE A 145 11.61 -2.14 -2.11
C PHE A 145 13.11 -1.88 -2.11
N TYR A 146 13.86 -2.70 -1.38
CA TYR A 146 15.11 -2.30 -0.77
C TYR A 146 16.20 -3.35 -0.99
N ASN A 147 17.33 -2.93 -1.57
CA ASN A 147 18.57 -3.69 -1.57
C ASN A 147 19.53 -3.14 -0.51
N ASP A 148 19.71 -1.83 -0.53
CA ASP A 148 20.46 -1.06 0.47
C ASP A 148 20.03 0.42 0.43
N ASP A 149 20.68 1.27 1.23
CA ASP A 149 20.37 2.70 1.32
C ASP A 149 20.61 3.46 0.00
N ASP A 150 21.44 2.94 -0.92
CA ASP A 150 21.78 3.57 -2.20
C ASP A 150 21.09 2.89 -3.41
N ASN A 151 20.29 1.84 -3.16
CA ASN A 151 19.60 1.01 -4.14
C ASN A 151 18.19 0.63 -3.65
N TYR A 152 17.21 1.46 -3.96
CA TYR A 152 15.82 1.22 -3.57
C TYR A 152 14.80 1.84 -4.52
N PHE A 153 13.59 1.29 -4.50
CA PHE A 153 12.38 1.88 -5.04
C PHE A 153 11.45 2.25 -3.86
N LYS A 154 10.83 3.42 -3.90
CA LYS A 154 9.91 3.91 -2.86
C LYS A 154 8.64 4.49 -3.47
N TRP A 155 7.51 4.08 -2.91
CA TRP A 155 6.18 4.61 -3.20
C TRP A 155 5.56 5.14 -1.90
N GLY A 156 5.26 6.43 -1.83
CA GLY A 156 4.76 7.01 -0.57
C GLY A 156 4.12 8.38 -0.71
N TYR A 157 3.72 8.94 0.42
CA TYR A 157 3.05 10.23 0.52
C TYR A 157 3.96 11.25 1.24
N GLU A 158 4.12 12.42 0.65
CA GLU A 158 5.07 13.46 1.08
C GLU A 158 4.45 14.86 0.95
N PHE A 159 5.01 15.85 1.63
CA PHE A 159 4.69 17.25 1.38
C PHE A 159 5.52 17.79 0.20
N ASP A 160 4.86 18.23 -0.88
CA ASP A 160 5.49 18.92 -2.00
C ASP A 160 5.86 20.36 -1.62
N TRP A 161 6.96 20.45 -0.87
CA TRP A 161 7.55 21.71 -0.44
C TRP A 161 8.18 22.51 -1.59
N LYS A 162 8.50 21.87 -2.72
CA LYS A 162 9.17 22.56 -3.85
C LYS A 162 8.21 23.50 -4.57
N SER A 163 6.98 23.06 -4.76
CA SER A 163 5.92 23.86 -5.39
C SER A 163 4.95 24.47 -4.39
N ASN A 164 5.10 24.16 -3.09
CA ASN A 164 4.09 24.38 -2.07
C ASN A 164 2.73 23.76 -2.45
N GLY A 165 2.77 22.60 -3.13
CA GLY A 165 1.63 21.90 -3.71
C GLY A 165 0.81 21.07 -2.71
N GLY A 166 1.13 21.16 -1.42
CA GLY A 166 0.52 20.36 -0.36
C GLY A 166 1.00 18.91 -0.35
N GLN A 167 0.19 18.01 0.20
CA GLN A 167 0.54 16.59 0.27
C GLN A 167 0.31 15.89 -1.08
N LYS A 168 1.29 15.10 -1.52
CA LYS A 168 1.29 14.41 -2.80
C LYS A 168 1.85 13.01 -2.66
N PHE A 169 1.31 12.08 -3.46
CA PHE A 169 2.02 10.83 -3.67
C PHE A 169 3.29 11.09 -4.49
N CYS A 170 4.33 10.32 -4.19
CA CYS A 170 5.62 10.46 -4.81
C CYS A 170 6.27 9.10 -5.04
N VAL A 171 7.05 9.02 -6.10
CA VAL A 171 7.85 7.85 -6.45
C VAL A 171 9.32 8.24 -6.47
N LEU A 172 10.16 7.37 -5.94
CA LEU A 172 11.62 7.53 -5.95
C LEU A 172 12.27 6.21 -6.35
N THR A 173 13.19 6.26 -7.31
CA THR A 173 14.12 5.17 -7.58
C THR A 173 15.55 5.61 -7.39
N GLU A 174 16.35 4.76 -6.77
CA GLU A 174 17.77 4.98 -6.60
C GLU A 174 18.54 3.76 -7.08
N ASN A 175 19.59 3.99 -7.86
CA ASN A 175 20.56 2.98 -8.29
C ASN A 175 21.94 3.59 -8.12
N ASP A 176 22.81 2.93 -7.37
CA ASP A 176 24.17 3.40 -7.07
C ASP A 176 24.20 4.87 -6.60
N ALA A 177 23.31 5.21 -5.66
CA ALA A 177 23.14 6.56 -5.10
C ALA A 177 22.62 7.62 -6.10
N VAL A 178 22.16 7.22 -7.29
CA VAL A 178 21.57 8.12 -8.30
C VAL A 178 20.06 8.07 -8.22
N SER A 179 19.48 9.12 -7.64
CA SER A 179 18.04 9.22 -7.38
C SER A 179 17.26 9.83 -8.55
N ARG A 180 16.11 9.24 -8.92
CA ARG A 180 15.05 9.85 -9.73
C ARG A 180 13.81 9.97 -8.86
N PHE A 181 13.30 11.19 -8.70
CA PHE A 181 12.19 11.50 -7.81
C PHE A 181 11.12 12.31 -8.52
N GLU A 182 9.85 12.04 -8.22
CA GLU A 182 8.71 12.75 -8.80
C GLU A 182 7.54 12.84 -7.81
N TYR A 183 6.93 14.03 -7.72
CA TYR A 183 5.60 14.21 -7.14
C TYR A 183 4.56 14.00 -8.24
N LEU A 184 3.54 13.18 -7.96
CA LEU A 184 2.51 12.84 -8.93
C LEU A 184 1.25 13.68 -8.71
N ASN A 185 0.55 13.97 -9.80
CA ASN A 185 -0.74 14.65 -9.72
C ASN A 185 -1.75 13.76 -8.99
N SER A 186 -2.16 14.20 -7.80
CA SER A 186 -2.98 13.42 -6.87
C SER A 186 -3.73 14.33 -5.89
N PRO A 187 -4.78 13.83 -5.22
CA PRO A 187 -5.47 14.56 -4.16
C PRO A 187 -4.53 14.96 -3.01
N THR A 188 -4.84 16.08 -2.37
CA THR A 188 -4.14 16.58 -1.18
C THR A 188 -4.97 16.34 0.08
N GLY A 189 -4.38 16.51 1.27
CA GLY A 189 -5.11 16.47 2.53
C GLY A 189 -5.57 15.08 3.00
N LEU A 190 -5.08 14.01 2.38
CA LEU A 190 -5.39 12.66 2.84
C LEU A 190 -4.76 12.41 4.22
N ASN A 191 -5.46 11.62 5.04
CA ASN A 191 -4.97 11.13 6.33
C ASN A 191 -4.89 9.60 6.36
N ASP A 192 -5.84 8.96 5.68
CA ASP A 192 -5.91 7.50 5.51
C ASP A 192 -5.96 7.17 4.02
N TYR A 193 -5.14 6.20 3.60
CA TYR A 193 -5.07 5.75 2.21
C TYR A 193 -4.39 4.39 2.12
N TRP A 194 -4.69 3.65 1.07
CA TRP A 194 -4.00 2.43 0.71
C TRP A 194 -2.94 2.74 -0.32
N LEU A 195 -1.81 2.05 -0.23
CA LEU A 195 -0.77 2.04 -1.24
C LEU A 195 -0.69 0.62 -1.80
N ARG A 196 -0.66 0.51 -3.12
CA ARG A 196 -0.40 -0.76 -3.81
C ARG A 196 0.71 -0.57 -4.84
N VAL A 197 1.58 -1.56 -4.90
CA VAL A 197 2.56 -1.69 -5.97
C VAL A 197 2.42 -3.06 -6.60
N ILE A 198 2.25 -3.07 -7.92
CA ILE A 198 2.31 -4.28 -8.74
C ILE A 198 3.63 -4.25 -9.49
N LYS A 199 4.46 -5.29 -9.30
CA LYS A 199 5.69 -5.48 -10.08
C LYS A 199 5.41 -6.47 -11.21
N ARG A 200 5.73 -6.06 -12.44
CA ARG A 200 5.78 -6.91 -13.64
C ARG A 200 7.14 -6.79 -14.30
N GLY A 201 7.95 -7.85 -14.28
CA GLY A 201 9.35 -7.76 -14.72
C GLY A 201 10.11 -6.71 -13.92
N ASP A 202 10.60 -5.64 -14.56
CA ASP A 202 11.28 -4.52 -13.91
C ASP A 202 10.44 -3.23 -13.79
N VAL A 203 9.14 -3.31 -14.08
CA VAL A 203 8.19 -2.19 -13.98
C VAL A 203 7.37 -2.30 -12.71
N TYR A 204 7.29 -1.19 -11.98
CA TYR A 204 6.53 -1.03 -10.74
C TYR A 204 5.37 -0.06 -11.00
N GLU A 205 4.17 -0.61 -11.07
CA GLU A 205 2.92 0.15 -11.17
C GLU A 205 2.49 0.59 -9.77
N CYS A 206 2.31 1.88 -9.58
CA CYS A 206 1.98 2.50 -8.30
C CYS A 206 0.55 3.00 -8.30
N SER A 207 -0.23 2.50 -7.36
CA SER A 207 -1.61 2.93 -7.16
C SER A 207 -1.89 3.27 -5.71
N TYR A 208 -2.95 4.05 -5.52
CA TYR A 208 -3.51 4.34 -4.22
C TYR A 208 -5.02 4.11 -4.21
N SER A 209 -5.59 3.99 -3.03
CA SER A 209 -7.04 3.93 -2.84
C SER A 209 -7.44 4.69 -1.57
N ILE A 210 -8.68 5.16 -1.53
CA ILE A 210 -9.30 5.78 -0.34
C ILE A 210 -10.39 4.91 0.29
N ASP A 211 -10.74 3.79 -0.34
CA ASP A 211 -11.78 2.87 0.14
C ASP A 211 -11.30 1.40 0.23
N GLY A 212 -10.05 1.13 -0.19
CA GLY A 212 -9.45 -0.19 -0.23
C GLY A 212 -10.02 -1.10 -1.31
N LYS A 213 -10.91 -0.61 -2.17
CA LYS A 213 -11.59 -1.39 -3.23
C LYS A 213 -11.15 -0.95 -4.61
N TYR A 214 -11.25 0.36 -4.90
CA TYR A 214 -10.87 0.92 -6.19
C TYR A 214 -9.50 1.59 -6.07
N PHE A 215 -8.55 1.16 -6.90
CA PHE A 215 -7.18 1.65 -6.90
C PHE A 215 -6.92 2.49 -8.14
N ASP A 216 -6.62 3.77 -7.95
CA ASP A 216 -6.19 4.68 -9.01
C ASP A 216 -4.70 4.50 -9.27
N VAL A 217 -4.34 4.14 -10.50
CA VAL A 217 -2.94 4.07 -10.95
C VAL A 217 -2.41 5.48 -11.19
N LEU A 218 -1.30 5.83 -10.55
CA LEU A 218 -0.68 7.15 -10.67
C LEU A 218 0.64 7.12 -11.43
N CYS A 219 1.37 6.00 -11.44
CA CYS A 219 2.55 5.88 -12.29
C CYS A 219 2.92 4.43 -12.58
N GLU A 220 3.73 4.28 -13.62
CA GLU A 220 4.59 3.13 -13.83
C GLU A 220 6.03 3.60 -13.77
N ARG A 221 6.89 2.82 -13.11
CA ARG A 221 8.30 3.18 -12.96
C ARG A 221 9.17 1.97 -13.09
N LYS A 222 10.12 2.05 -14.02
CA LYS A 222 11.18 1.06 -14.15
C LYS A 222 12.21 1.24 -13.04
N TRP A 223 12.61 0.15 -12.41
CA TRP A 223 13.75 0.10 -11.48
C TRP A 223 14.62 -1.11 -11.80
N SER A 224 15.82 -0.83 -12.34
CA SER A 224 16.68 -1.82 -13.01
C SER A 224 17.77 -2.41 -12.11
N SER A 225 17.55 -2.48 -10.79
CA SER A 225 18.51 -3.07 -9.83
C SER A 225 18.34 -4.59 -9.67
N GLY A 226 17.50 -5.22 -10.49
CA GLY A 226 17.03 -6.59 -10.31
C GLY A 226 15.84 -6.67 -9.36
N ALA A 227 15.53 -7.88 -8.90
CA ALA A 227 14.49 -8.06 -7.88
C ALA A 227 14.96 -7.50 -6.53
N PRO A 228 14.08 -6.85 -5.76
CA PRO A 228 14.43 -6.35 -4.44
C PRO A 228 14.82 -7.50 -3.54
N ALA A 229 15.89 -7.34 -2.76
CA ALA A 229 16.29 -8.30 -1.73
C ALA A 229 15.29 -8.29 -0.57
N LYS A 230 14.76 -7.11 -0.23
CA LYS A 230 13.83 -6.89 0.87
C LYS A 230 12.69 -5.95 0.47
N ILE A 231 11.56 -6.09 1.14
CA ILE A 231 10.35 -5.31 0.87
C ILE A 231 9.71 -4.95 2.21
N GLY A 232 9.15 -3.74 2.33
CA GLY A 232 8.41 -3.38 3.52
C GLY A 232 8.00 -1.92 3.61
N LEU A 233 8.14 -1.36 4.81
CA LEU A 233 7.51 -0.11 5.24
C LEU A 233 8.58 0.88 5.72
N ILE A 234 8.35 2.16 5.44
CA ILE A 234 9.24 3.25 5.87
C ILE A 234 8.42 4.48 6.25
N ALA A 235 8.83 5.17 7.31
CA ALA A 235 8.40 6.53 7.62
C ALA A 235 9.56 7.35 8.19
N LYS A 236 9.78 8.59 7.72
CA LYS A 236 10.94 9.43 8.08
C LYS A 236 10.73 10.92 7.84
N ASN A 237 11.62 11.76 8.36
CA ASN A 237 11.67 13.21 8.12
C ASN A 237 12.86 13.66 7.25
N GLY A 238 13.54 12.72 6.57
CA GLY A 238 14.75 13.03 5.80
C GLY A 238 15.81 13.72 6.65
N GLY A 239 16.65 14.54 6.02
CA GLY A 239 17.71 15.28 6.73
C GLY A 239 17.25 16.45 7.60
N SER A 240 15.94 16.77 7.63
CA SER A 240 15.42 17.96 8.32
C SER A 240 15.66 17.90 9.83
N SER A 241 16.29 18.94 10.38
CA SER A 241 16.51 19.10 11.83
C SER A 241 15.35 19.77 12.56
N VAL A 242 14.36 20.29 11.82
CA VAL A 242 13.28 21.11 12.38
C VAL A 242 11.89 20.55 12.11
N ALA A 243 11.77 19.55 11.22
CA ALA A 243 10.48 18.95 10.89
C ALA A 243 9.93 18.21 12.10
N ALA A 244 8.69 18.53 12.49
CA ALA A 244 7.99 17.84 13.56
C ALA A 244 7.87 16.34 13.26
N GLU A 245 7.90 15.52 14.30
CA GLU A 245 7.65 14.09 14.20
C GLU A 245 6.15 13.84 14.02
N LEU A 246 5.80 12.89 13.17
CA LEU A 246 4.42 12.49 12.91
C LEU A 246 4.27 10.98 13.05
N ASP A 247 3.16 10.52 13.61
CA ASP A 247 2.86 9.10 13.60
C ASP A 247 2.36 8.68 12.20
N ALA A 248 3.00 7.65 11.64
CA ALA A 248 2.49 6.93 10.48
C ALA A 248 2.05 5.53 10.93
N GLN A 249 0.75 5.25 10.83
CA GLN A 249 0.17 4.00 11.32
C GLN A 249 -0.13 3.08 10.15
N PHE A 250 0.60 1.98 10.05
CA PHE A 250 0.37 0.93 9.06
C PHE A 250 -0.58 -0.13 9.64
N GLU A 251 -1.74 -0.32 9.01
CA GLU A 251 -2.76 -1.25 9.53
C GLU A 251 -2.54 -2.71 9.09
N PHE A 252 -1.89 -2.90 7.95
CA PHE A 252 -1.46 -4.22 7.51
C PHE A 252 -0.32 -4.14 6.50
N PHE A 253 0.41 -5.23 6.34
CA PHE A 253 1.29 -5.48 5.20
C PHE A 253 0.83 -6.75 4.49
N SER A 254 0.69 -6.69 3.18
CA SER A 254 0.34 -7.85 2.36
C SER A 254 1.29 -7.98 1.17
N PHE A 255 1.68 -9.22 0.87
CA PHE A 255 2.47 -9.59 -0.29
C PHE A 255 1.87 -10.85 -0.92
N GLN A 256 1.75 -10.89 -2.24
CA GLN A 256 1.29 -12.07 -2.98
C GLN A 256 2.10 -12.28 -4.26
N SER A 257 2.53 -13.52 -4.49
CA SER A 257 3.18 -13.97 -5.72
C SER A 257 2.77 -15.42 -6.06
N PRO A 258 2.58 -15.78 -7.35
CA PRO A 258 2.53 -14.89 -8.51
C PRO A 258 1.39 -13.87 -8.39
N LEU A 259 1.33 -12.91 -9.31
CA LEU A 259 0.24 -11.94 -9.34
C LEU A 259 -1.12 -12.67 -9.34
N PRO A 260 -2.07 -12.26 -8.48
CA PRO A 260 -3.45 -12.72 -8.57
C PRO A 260 -4.01 -12.50 -9.99
N ARG A 261 -4.75 -13.48 -10.52
CA ARG A 261 -5.20 -13.48 -11.93
C ARG A 261 -6.05 -12.26 -12.29
N ASP A 262 -6.85 -11.77 -11.34
CA ASP A 262 -7.67 -10.58 -11.48
C ASP A 262 -6.81 -9.31 -11.67
N LEU A 263 -5.65 -9.23 -11.02
CA LEU A 263 -4.70 -8.13 -11.18
C LEU A 263 -3.80 -8.29 -12.41
N ASP A 264 -3.58 -9.52 -12.87
CA ASP A 264 -2.87 -9.79 -14.13
C ASP A 264 -3.72 -9.47 -15.37
N ALA A 265 -5.05 -9.58 -15.25
CA ALA A 265 -6.00 -9.30 -16.33
C ALA A 265 -6.27 -7.80 -16.59
N LEU A 266 -5.86 -6.90 -15.68
CA LEU A 266 -6.05 -5.44 -15.78
C LEU A 266 -5.10 -4.75 -16.78
N ARG A 267 -4.78 -5.42 -17.90
CA ARG A 267 -3.93 -4.88 -18.97
C ARG A 267 -4.58 -3.73 -19.72
#